data_AF-K9T0K6-F1
#
_entry.id   AF-K9T0K6-F1
#
_cell.length_a   1.000
_cell.length_b   1.000
_cell.length_c   1.000
_cell.angle_alpha   90.00
_cell.angle_beta   90.00
_cell.angle_gamma   90.00
#
_symmetry.space_group_name_H-M   'P 1'
#
loop_
_entity.id
_entity.type
_entity.pdbx_description
1 polymer ?
#
loop_
_entity_poly.entity_id
_entity_poly.type
_entity_poly.pdbx_seq_one_letter_code
_entity_poly.pdbx_strand_id
1 'polypeptide(L)' 'MRAYIYKIVRQEDYQKMRLVQVILAILLPPVGVFLTVGAGPTLLINILLTLLGWLPGAIHALWVVSKQSDRATV' A
#
# COMPACT_ATOMS: atom_id res chain seq x y z
N MET A 1 -30.79 -18.87 22.10
CA MET A 1 -31.17 -17.66 21.34
C MET A 1 -30.10 -16.55 21.37
N ARG A 2 -29.78 -15.97 22.54
CA ARG A 2 -28.89 -14.78 22.69
C ARG A 2 -27.46 -14.93 22.13
N ALA A 3 -26.84 -16.11 22.24
CA ALA A 3 -25.50 -16.36 21.69
C ALA A 3 -25.46 -16.39 20.15
N TYR A 4 -26.57 -16.81 19.52
CA TYR A 4 -26.68 -16.86 18.05
C TYR A 4 -26.78 -15.45 17.47
N ILE A 5 -27.54 -14.57 18.14
CA ILE A 5 -27.67 -13.15 17.79
C ILE A 5 -26.30 -12.45 17.88
N TYR A 6 -25.51 -12.74 18.92
CA TYR A 6 -24.15 -12.18 19.06
C TYR A 6 -23.21 -12.62 17.93
N LYS A 7 -23.32 -13.86 17.46
CA LYS A 7 -22.50 -14.37 16.36
C LYS A 7 -22.85 -13.71 15.02
N ILE A 8 -24.13 -13.38 14.79
CA ILE A 8 -24.61 -12.72 13.57
C ILE A 8 -24.14 -11.26 13.51
N VAL A 9 -24.30 -10.50 14.59
CA VAL A 9 -23.86 -9.08 14.66
C VAL A 9 -22.34 -8.98 14.48
N ARG A 10 -21.57 -9.89 15.07
CA ARG A 10 -20.10 -9.85 15.00
C ARG A 10 -19.50 -10.29 13.67
N GLN A 11 -20.23 -11.04 12.85
CA GLN A 11 -19.79 -11.44 11.51
C GLN A 11 -19.76 -10.26 10.54
N GLU A 12 -20.68 -9.31 10.69
CA GLU A 12 -20.72 -8.09 9.89
C GLU A 12 -19.47 -7.22 10.13
N ASP A 13 -19.06 -7.10 11.38
CA ASP A 13 -17.85 -6.35 11.75
C ASP A 13 -16.57 -7.01 11.19
N TYR A 14 -16.52 -8.34 11.13
CA TYR A 14 -15.35 -9.07 10.61
C TYR A 14 -15.11 -8.84 9.12
N GLN A 15 -16.18 -8.78 8.31
CA GLN A 15 -16.07 -8.46 6.88
C GLN A 15 -15.63 -7.01 6.66
N LYS A 16 -16.15 -6.06 7.46
CA LYS A 16 -15.75 -4.64 7.39
C LYS A 16 -14.26 -4.44 7.71
N MET A 17 -13.76 -5.11 8.75
CA MET A 17 -12.34 -4.98 9.16
C MET A 17 -11.38 -5.45 8.06
N ARG A 18 -11.70 -6.56 7.39
CA ARG A 18 -10.90 -7.06 6.24
C ARG A 18 -10.89 -6.08 5.08
N LEU A 19 -12.04 -5.52 4.72
CA LEU A 19 -12.14 -4.60 3.58
C LEU A 19 -11.31 -3.34 3.84
N VAL A 20 -11.40 -2.78 5.05
CA VAL A 20 -10.63 -1.61 5.48
C VAL A 20 -9.13 -1.90 5.47
N GLN A 21 -8.70 -3.08 5.94
CA GLN A 21 -7.30 -3.49 5.89
C GLN A 21 -6.76 -3.61 4.47
N VAL A 22 -7.55 -4.16 3.53
CA VAL A 22 -7.16 -4.30 2.12
C VAL A 22 -7.04 -2.93 1.44
N ILE A 23 -8.00 -2.04 1.66
CA ILE A 23 -7.96 -0.66 1.12
C ILE A 23 -6.74 0.09 1.66
N LEU A 24 -6.49 0.00 2.97
CA LEU A 24 -5.31 0.59 3.59
C LEU A 24 -4.00 -0.03 3.10
N ALA A 25 -3.96 -1.34 2.79
CA ALA A 25 -2.78 -2.00 2.23
C ALA A 25 -2.45 -1.52 0.81
N ILE A 26 -3.46 -1.15 0.01
CA ILE A 26 -3.26 -0.64 -1.35
C ILE A 26 -2.84 0.84 -1.32
N LEU A 27 -3.46 1.65 -0.46
CA LEU A 27 -3.17 3.09 -0.36
C LEU A 27 -1.87 3.37 0.42
N LEU A 28 -1.57 2.53 1.42
CA LEU A 28 -0.40 2.57 2.29
C LEU A 28 0.16 1.14 2.47
N PRO A 29 0.93 0.63 1.49
CA PRO A 29 1.57 -0.67 1.58
C PRO A 29 2.33 -0.95 2.90
N PRO A 30 3.00 0.03 3.54
CA PRO A 30 3.63 -0.17 4.84
C PRO A 30 2.64 -0.51 5.96
N VAL A 31 1.44 0.09 5.95
CA VAL A 31 0.46 -0.05 7.03
C VAL A 31 -0.29 -1.38 6.92
N GLY A 32 -0.63 -1.80 5.70
CA GLY A 32 -1.27 -3.09 5.45
C GLY A 32 -0.37 -4.27 5.81
N VAL A 33 0.92 -4.18 5.47
CA VAL A 33 1.92 -5.20 5.82
C VAL A 33 2.19 -5.18 7.33
N PHE A 34 2.26 -4.00 7.97
CA PHE A 34 2.43 -3.88 9.44
C PHE A 34 1.30 -4.57 10.22
N LEU A 35 0.06 -4.42 9.78
CA LEU A 35 -1.11 -5.05 10.42
C LEU A 35 -1.23 -6.56 10.14
N THR A 36 -0.63 -7.06 9.05
CA THR A 36 -0.78 -8.47 8.61
C THR A 36 0.37 -9.37 9.04
N VAL A 37 1.63 -8.90 8.98
CA VAL A 37 2.83 -9.69 9.35
C VAL A 37 3.55 -9.18 10.61
N GLY A 38 3.11 -8.07 11.19
CA GLY A 38 3.74 -7.46 12.36
C GLY A 38 5.03 -6.67 12.03
N ALA A 39 5.70 -6.17 13.08
CA ALA A 39 6.97 -5.43 12.97
C ALA A 39 8.14 -6.39 12.73
N GLY A 40 8.22 -6.95 11.52
CA GLY A 40 9.28 -7.87 11.11
C GLY A 40 10.21 -7.31 10.03
N PRO A 41 11.34 -7.99 9.75
CA PRO A 41 12.27 -7.62 8.67
C PRO A 41 11.60 -7.61 7.28
N THR A 42 10.53 -8.38 7.09
CA THR A 42 9.70 -8.39 5.87
C THR A 42 9.01 -7.05 5.59
N LEU A 43 8.65 -6.30 6.64
CA LEU A 43 8.11 -4.94 6.52
C LEU A 43 9.16 -3.98 5.98
N LEU A 44 10.35 -4.02 6.58
CA LEU A 44 11.47 -3.16 6.21
C LEU A 44 11.89 -3.41 4.75
N ILE A 45 11.96 -4.69 4.35
CA ILE A 45 12.26 -5.10 2.98
C ILE A 45 11.21 -4.60 2.00
N ASN A 46 9.91 -4.73 2.29
CA ASN A 46 8.86 -4.22 1.39
C ASN A 46 8.89 -2.69 1.27
N ILE A 47 9.12 -1.96 2.37
CA ILE A 47 9.29 -0.49 2.36
C ILE A 47 10.49 -0.11 1.48
N LEU A 48 11.64 -0.78 1.68
CA LEU A 48 12.83 -0.55 0.88
C LEU A 48 12.56 -0.83 -0.60
N LEU A 49 11.88 -1.94 -0.93
CA LEU A 49 11.54 -2.30 -2.31
C LEU A 49 10.61 -1.27 -2.96
N THR A 50 9.62 -0.75 -2.23
CA THR A 50 8.75 0.33 -2.74
C THR A 50 9.51 1.64 -2.97
N LEU A 51 10.43 2.02 -2.09
CA LEU A 51 11.26 3.22 -2.25
C LEU A 51 12.27 3.06 -3.39
N LEU A 52 12.85 1.87 -3.53
CA LEU A 52 13.86 1.55 -4.53
C LEU A 52 13.26 1.33 -5.93
N GLY A 53 11.96 1.03 -6.04
CA GLY A 53 11.23 1.08 -7.31
C GLY A 53 10.80 2.49 -7.72
N TRP A 54 10.51 3.36 -6.74
CA TRP A 54 10.10 4.75 -7.00
C TRP A 54 11.29 5.62 -7.42
N LEU A 55 12.41 5.59 -6.69
CA LEU A 55 13.61 6.39 -6.99
C LEU A 55 14.09 6.32 -8.46
N PRO A 56 14.32 5.13 -9.06
CA PRO A 56 14.72 5.03 -10.45
C PRO A 56 13.61 5.47 -11.41
N GLY A 57 12.33 5.22 -11.08
CA GLY A 57 11.19 5.71 -11.87
C GLY A 57 11.07 7.23 -11.90
N ALA A 58 11.31 7.88 -10.75
CA ALA A 58 11.30 9.34 -10.63
C ALA A 58 12.46 9.99 -11.41
N ILE A 59 13.68 9.43 -11.28
CA ILE A 59 14.85 9.91 -12.03
C ILE A 59 14.64 9.73 -13.54
N HIS A 60 14.09 8.58 -13.96
CA HIS A 60 13.79 8.31 -15.36
C HIS A 60 12.76 9.30 -15.93
N ALA A 61 11.67 9.57 -15.19
CA ALA A 61 10.66 10.54 -15.60
C ALA A 61 11.23 11.95 -15.72
N LEU A 62 12.05 12.39 -14.76
CA LEU A 62 12.73 13.69 -14.81
C LEU A 62 13.66 13.79 -16.03
N TRP A 63 14.43 12.74 -16.34
CA TRP A 63 15.31 12.74 -17.51
C TRP A 63 14.54 12.85 -18.84
N VAL A 64 13.43 12.11 -18.97
CA VAL A 64 12.56 12.17 -20.15
C VAL A 64 11.97 13.57 -20.32
N VAL A 65 11.46 14.18 -19.24
CA VAL A 65 10.89 15.54 -19.27
C VAL A 65 11.94 16.57 -19.65
N SER A 66 13.12 16.55 -19.02
CA SER A 66 14.21 17.48 -19.38
C SER A 66 14.63 17.35 -20.84
N LYS A 67 14.74 16.12 -21.35
CA LYS A 67 15.10 15.87 -22.75
C LYS A 67 14.00 16.29 -23.75
N GLN A 68 12.74 16.32 -23.32
CA GLN A 68 11.63 16.82 -24.13
C GLN A 68 11.67 18.35 -24.23
N SER A 69 12.04 19.05 -23.16
CA SER A 69 12.22 20.51 -23.15
C SER A 69 13.30 20.98 -24.13
N ASP A 70 14.41 20.23 -24.23
CA ASP A 70 15.49 20.54 -25.18
C ASP A 70 15.05 20.47 -26.65
N ARG A 71 14.03 19.65 -26.96
CA ARG A 71 13.51 19.47 -28.33
C ARG A 71 12.43 20.46 -28.73
N ALA A 72 11.77 21.12 -27.76
CA ALA A 72 10.73 22.11 -28.04
C ALA A 72 11.29 23.51 -28.37
N THR A 73 12.62 23.67 -28.30
CA THR A 73 13.32 24.96 -28.48
C THR A 73 14.26 24.97 -29.68
N VAL A 74 14.17 23.98 -30.59
CA VAL A 74 14.96 23.90 -31.85
C VAL A 74 14.08 23.91 -33.08
#